data_AF-A0AAU3FKW0-F1
#
_entry.id   AF-A0AAU3FKW0-F1
#
_cell.length_a   1.000
_cell.length_b   1.000
_cell.length_c   1.000
_cell.angle_alpha   90.00
_cell.angle_beta   90.00
_cell.angle_gamma   90.00
#
_symmetry.space_group_name_H-M   'P 1'
#
loop_
_entity.id
_entity.type
_entity.pdbx_description
1 polymer ?
#
loop_
_entity_poly.entity_id
_entity_poly.type
_entity_poly.pdbx_seq_one_letter_code
_entity_poly.pdbx_strand_id
1 'polypeptide(L)'
;MHPEREKLDTYLQFVNEEMQTAKLASEMWFRSAPGAVVAENDHFVRSVLRRGLPHAEPPSESGDVEPLLTGPAALRARYWQRVVDAKPVAVHFGAADLDGLDDYFDVATDRSSQAAVARLRAETTPRSPADSLLRSVERVAAVLGTSHSESCRQTMNLLSTDWCDLVRRCRNGPEPALPTADRVLSAFYASISPELVRQRLLTPPSRSRHRHRGAAEASLTSSQARELARSYMLARLCFSAEEVRVARRLASHPRLQYALLATQLHLVAASSHRARQLTRDWGTARVLLPFTEVFVSSNGYRSSVTDLAPNPKLITVLCNNLLPAVAGELLIRDAGPDDLDAGTLAAGVQAAYQRGVFAVTIGLFHGTAEPGVVSLSGFSRRVCPAARPFAAFCRRWLPYFFERYPGPGRPRRRSGSPPARTAKAGP
;
A
#
# COMPACT_ATOMS: atom_id res chain seq x y z
N MET A 1 38.74 -9.95 5.37
CA MET A 1 37.43 -9.39 4.96
C MET A 1 36.37 -9.93 5.93
N HIS A 2 35.56 -9.07 6.53
CA HIS A 2 34.64 -9.47 7.60
C HIS A 2 33.41 -10.19 7.02
N PRO A 3 33.05 -11.39 7.50
CA PRO A 3 31.90 -12.18 7.01
C PRO A 3 30.52 -11.51 7.23
N GLU A 4 30.49 -10.38 7.94
CA GLU A 4 29.31 -9.55 8.14
C GLU A 4 29.07 -8.56 6.98
N ARG A 5 30.11 -8.22 6.20
CA ARG A 5 29.99 -7.32 5.04
C ARG A 5 29.36 -8.03 3.84
N GLU A 6 29.72 -9.29 3.57
CA GLU A 6 29.04 -10.11 2.56
C GLU A 6 27.58 -10.42 2.92
N LYS A 7 27.27 -10.58 4.22
CA LYS A 7 25.88 -10.73 4.70
C LYS A 7 25.10 -9.43 4.57
N LEU A 8 25.73 -8.27 4.78
CA LEU A 8 25.11 -6.96 4.59
C LEU A 8 24.89 -6.64 3.11
N ASP A 9 25.83 -6.97 2.23
CA ASP A 9 25.68 -6.76 0.79
C ASP A 9 24.64 -7.71 0.18
N THR A 10 24.58 -8.96 0.66
CA THR A 10 23.50 -9.90 0.32
C THR A 10 22.15 -9.41 0.86
N TYR A 11 22.10 -8.94 2.12
CA TYR A 11 20.90 -8.34 2.71
C TYR A 11 20.44 -7.11 1.93
N LEU A 12 21.33 -6.21 1.53
CA LEU A 12 21.02 -5.03 0.71
C LEU A 12 20.60 -5.41 -0.72
N GLN A 13 21.15 -6.49 -1.30
CA GLN A 13 20.69 -7.06 -2.57
C GLN A 13 19.27 -7.65 -2.50
N PHE A 14 18.83 -8.14 -1.34
CA PHE A 14 17.45 -8.62 -1.13
C PHE A 14 16.50 -7.49 -0.68
N VAL A 15 16.99 -6.54 0.12
CA VAL A 15 16.19 -5.48 0.76
C VAL A 15 15.76 -4.41 -0.22
N ASN A 16 16.53 -4.10 -1.27
CA ASN A 16 16.18 -2.99 -2.17
C ASN A 16 15.02 -3.29 -3.14
N GLU A 17 14.63 -4.55 -3.32
CA GLU A 17 13.45 -4.92 -4.12
C GLU A 17 12.32 -5.51 -3.25
N GLU A 18 12.65 -6.15 -2.12
CA GLU A 18 11.65 -6.63 -1.15
C GLU A 18 11.01 -5.50 -0.34
N MET A 19 11.64 -4.32 -0.15
CA MET A 19 11.03 -3.22 0.63
C MET A 19 9.83 -2.55 -0.03
N GLN A 20 9.67 -2.66 -1.35
CA GLN A 20 8.50 -2.12 -2.05
C GLN A 20 7.29 -3.08 -1.97
N THR A 21 7.53 -4.38 -1.86
CA THR A 21 6.50 -5.40 -1.61
C THR A 21 6.19 -5.55 -0.11
N ALA A 22 7.14 -5.22 0.76
CA ALA A 22 7.00 -5.05 2.22
C ALA A 22 6.23 -3.79 2.66
N LYS A 23 5.46 -3.20 1.74
CA LYS A 23 4.56 -2.06 1.96
C LYS A 23 3.10 -2.47 2.11
N LEU A 24 2.79 -3.77 2.20
CA LEU A 24 1.53 -4.26 2.75
C LEU A 24 1.72 -5.65 3.38
N ALA A 25 1.83 -5.65 4.71
CA ALA A 25 1.76 -6.80 5.60
C ALA A 25 3.00 -7.72 5.62
N SER A 26 3.67 -7.75 6.78
CA SER A 26 3.82 -9.02 7.48
C SER A 26 4.67 -10.13 6.82
N GLU A 27 5.35 -9.96 5.70
CA GLU A 27 5.97 -11.10 4.98
C GLU A 27 7.30 -11.59 5.59
N MET A 28 8.15 -10.69 6.13
CA MET A 28 9.28 -11.12 6.99
C MET A 28 8.79 -11.84 8.26
N TRP A 29 7.59 -11.52 8.73
CA TRP A 29 6.97 -12.15 9.90
C TRP A 29 6.25 -13.47 9.54
N PHE A 30 5.60 -13.56 8.38
CA PHE A 30 4.96 -14.79 7.88
C PHE A 30 5.98 -15.87 7.52
N ARG A 31 7.21 -15.49 7.13
CA ARG A 31 8.31 -16.44 6.90
C ARG A 31 9.04 -16.88 8.18
N SER A 32 8.84 -16.21 9.32
CA SER A 32 9.54 -16.50 10.58
C SER A 32 8.65 -16.83 11.79
N ALA A 33 7.34 -16.58 11.70
CA ALA A 33 6.39 -16.82 12.79
C ALA A 33 5.73 -18.21 12.67
N PRO A 34 5.65 -18.99 13.76
CA PRO A 34 4.89 -20.24 13.81
C PRO A 34 3.43 -20.04 13.36
N GLY A 35 2.82 -21.04 12.72
CA GLY A 35 1.46 -20.95 12.17
C GLY A 35 0.36 -20.54 13.18
N ALA A 36 0.54 -20.85 14.47
CA ALA A 36 -0.35 -20.40 15.55
C ALA A 36 -0.34 -18.87 15.72
N VAL A 37 0.83 -18.26 15.63
CA VAL A 37 1.05 -16.81 15.79
C VAL A 37 0.49 -16.06 14.57
N VAL A 38 0.56 -16.66 13.39
CA VAL A 38 -0.13 -16.21 12.16
C VAL A 38 -1.65 -16.24 12.30
N ALA A 39 -2.22 -17.31 12.85
CA ALA A 39 -3.66 -17.46 13.05
C ALA A 39 -4.19 -16.49 14.13
N GLU A 40 -3.45 -16.29 15.21
CA GLU A 40 -3.76 -15.29 16.24
C GLU A 40 -3.76 -13.87 15.68
N ASN A 41 -2.78 -13.53 14.83
CA ASN A 41 -2.74 -12.22 14.18
C ASN A 41 -3.83 -12.03 13.12
N ASP A 42 -4.21 -13.05 12.36
CA ASP A 42 -5.39 -12.99 11.48
C ASP A 42 -6.68 -12.81 12.30
N HIS A 43 -6.81 -13.51 13.43
CA HIS A 43 -7.94 -13.32 14.35
C HIS A 43 -7.96 -11.90 14.92
N PHE A 44 -6.80 -11.37 15.32
CA PHE A 44 -6.67 -10.01 15.80
C PHE A 44 -7.03 -8.99 14.73
N VAL A 45 -6.43 -9.07 13.54
CA VAL A 45 -6.71 -8.16 12.44
C VAL A 45 -8.20 -8.19 12.13
N ARG A 46 -8.83 -9.37 12.07
CA ARG A 46 -10.28 -9.50 11.91
C ARG A 46 -11.06 -8.89 13.07
N SER A 47 -10.59 -8.99 14.31
CA SER A 47 -11.24 -8.40 15.50
C SER A 47 -11.15 -6.87 15.52
N VAL A 48 -10.01 -6.29 15.11
CA VAL A 48 -9.81 -4.85 14.93
C VAL A 48 -10.67 -4.36 13.76
N LEU A 49 -10.76 -5.12 12.68
CA LEU A 49 -11.60 -4.78 11.54
C LEU A 49 -13.10 -4.89 11.82
N ARG A 50 -13.54 -5.88 12.61
CA ARG A 50 -14.93 -5.99 13.08
C ARG A 50 -15.32 -4.83 13.98
N ARG A 51 -14.36 -4.30 14.75
CA ARG A 51 -14.56 -3.13 15.63
C ARG A 51 -14.23 -1.79 14.96
N GLY A 52 -13.75 -1.81 13.71
CA GLY A 52 -13.21 -0.66 12.99
C GLY A 52 -11.88 -0.15 13.57
N LEU A 53 -11.04 0.51 12.74
CA LEU A 53 -10.28 1.64 13.30
C LEU A 53 -11.32 2.58 13.91
N PRO A 54 -11.07 3.20 15.09
CA PRO A 54 -12.10 3.94 15.79
C PRO A 54 -12.88 4.81 14.81
N HIS A 55 -14.19 4.56 14.70
CA HIS A 55 -15.13 5.56 14.23
C HIS A 55 -15.03 6.67 15.27
N ALA A 56 -14.05 7.55 15.12
CA ALA A 56 -13.97 8.74 15.91
C ALA A 56 -15.18 9.58 15.48
N GLU A 57 -16.37 9.30 16.01
CA GLU A 57 -17.08 10.44 16.55
C GLU A 57 -16.05 11.14 17.44
N PRO A 58 -15.73 12.41 17.15
CA PRO A 58 -14.86 13.12 18.06
C PRO A 58 -15.50 12.90 19.43
N PRO A 59 -14.77 12.42 20.46
CA PRO A 59 -15.30 12.54 21.79
C PRO A 59 -15.78 13.99 21.89
N SER A 60 -16.97 14.19 22.44
CA SER A 60 -17.60 15.50 22.64
C SER A 60 -16.77 16.46 23.52
N GLU A 61 -15.50 16.13 23.74
CA GLU A 61 -14.42 16.93 24.28
C GLU A 61 -13.43 17.21 23.13
N SER A 62 -13.53 18.41 22.59
CA SER A 62 -12.69 19.02 21.56
C SER A 62 -11.20 19.21 21.95
N GLY A 63 -10.63 18.38 22.83
CA GLY A 63 -9.31 18.59 23.46
C GLY A 63 -8.09 18.12 22.66
N ASP A 64 -8.19 17.07 21.83
CA ASP A 64 -6.98 16.44 21.24
C ASP A 64 -6.61 16.91 19.83
N VAL A 65 -7.50 17.63 19.15
CA VAL A 65 -7.24 18.17 17.80
C VAL A 65 -6.61 19.57 17.87
N GLU A 66 -6.97 20.39 18.86
CA GLU A 66 -6.42 21.74 19.03
C GLU A 66 -4.88 21.79 19.13
N PRO A 67 -4.20 20.88 19.83
CA PRO A 67 -2.74 20.86 19.87
C PRO A 67 -2.08 20.59 18.50
N LEU A 68 -2.83 20.00 17.57
CA LEU A 68 -2.39 19.76 16.19
C LEU A 68 -2.70 20.94 15.26
N LEU A 69 -3.55 21.88 15.69
CA LEU A 69 -3.85 23.14 15.00
C LEU A 69 -2.81 24.25 15.27
N THR A 70 -1.67 23.89 15.87
CA THR A 70 -0.50 24.78 15.98
C THR A 70 0.05 25.12 14.59
N GLY A 71 0.81 26.23 14.46
CA GLY A 71 1.40 26.62 13.17
C GLY A 71 2.35 25.55 12.59
N PRO A 72 2.64 25.56 11.27
CA PRO A 72 3.33 24.44 10.61
C PRO A 72 4.70 24.12 11.17
N ALA A 73 5.47 25.14 11.57
CA ALA A 73 6.78 24.93 12.19
C ALA A 73 6.67 24.13 13.50
N ALA A 74 5.70 24.48 14.35
CA ALA A 74 5.46 23.78 15.61
C ALA A 74 4.95 22.34 15.38
N LEU A 75 4.04 22.14 14.42
CA LEU A 75 3.56 20.80 14.06
C LEU A 75 4.71 19.91 13.57
N ARG A 76 5.57 20.43 12.68
CA ARG A 76 6.73 19.72 12.15
C ARG A 76 7.72 19.36 13.24
N ALA A 77 8.05 20.30 14.12
CA ALA A 77 8.93 20.06 15.27
C ALA A 77 8.38 18.95 16.18
N ARG A 78 7.09 19.04 16.54
CA ARG A 78 6.41 18.02 17.35
C ARG A 78 6.38 16.65 16.68
N TYR A 79 6.09 16.61 15.37
CA TYR A 79 6.11 15.36 14.61
C TYR A 79 7.50 14.73 14.66
N TRP A 80 8.54 15.52 14.34
CA TRP A 80 9.90 15.03 14.23
C TRP A 80 10.47 14.56 15.57
N GLN A 81 10.18 15.28 16.67
CA GLN A 81 10.56 14.86 18.02
C GLN A 81 10.11 13.43 18.32
N ARG A 82 8.85 13.08 17.99
CA ARG A 82 8.32 11.72 18.19
C ARG A 82 8.92 10.68 17.24
N VAL A 83 9.32 11.08 16.04
CA VAL A 83 9.97 10.17 15.08
C VAL A 83 11.38 9.84 15.52
N VAL A 84 12.17 10.83 15.95
CA VAL A 84 13.59 10.64 16.34
C VAL A 84 13.71 9.56 17.41
N ASP A 85 12.88 9.63 18.46
CA ASP A 85 12.92 8.68 19.57
C ASP A 85 12.61 7.24 19.12
N ALA A 86 11.76 7.07 18.11
CA ALA A 86 11.35 5.77 17.59
C ALA A 86 12.03 5.36 16.28
N LYS A 87 12.98 6.17 15.77
CA LYS A 87 13.62 6.00 14.46
C LYS A 87 14.30 4.63 14.31
N PRO A 88 15.06 4.10 15.30
CA PRO A 88 15.66 2.78 15.19
C PRO A 88 14.63 1.66 14.94
N VAL A 89 13.47 1.75 15.60
CA VAL A 89 12.36 0.80 15.40
C VAL A 89 11.73 1.01 14.04
N ALA A 90 11.47 2.26 13.63
CA ALA A 90 10.89 2.57 12.33
C ALA A 90 11.77 2.03 11.17
N VAL A 91 13.09 2.24 11.24
CA VAL A 91 14.07 1.74 10.26
C VAL A 91 14.09 0.22 10.23
N HIS A 92 14.05 -0.44 11.40
CA HIS A 92 13.94 -1.91 11.48
C HIS A 92 12.69 -2.46 10.76
N PHE A 93 11.59 -1.69 10.71
CA PHE A 93 10.36 -2.03 9.97
C PHE A 93 10.31 -1.42 8.55
N GLY A 94 11.46 -1.00 8.02
CA GLY A 94 11.63 -0.58 6.63
C GLY A 94 11.22 0.86 6.35
N ALA A 95 11.26 1.75 7.35
CA ALA A 95 11.39 3.17 7.07
C ALA A 95 12.80 3.46 6.53
N ALA A 96 12.92 4.44 5.64
CA ALA A 96 14.24 4.92 5.24
C ALA A 96 14.94 5.59 6.43
N ASP A 97 16.26 5.50 6.51
CA ASP A 97 17.04 6.17 7.56
C ASP A 97 17.43 7.58 7.11
N LEU A 98 16.45 8.48 7.02
CA LEU A 98 16.66 9.87 6.55
C LEU A 98 16.81 10.82 7.73
N ASP A 99 17.67 11.83 7.57
CA ASP A 99 17.98 12.82 8.61
C ASP A 99 16.97 13.96 8.69
N GLY A 100 16.19 14.18 7.63
CA GLY A 100 15.19 15.23 7.54
C GLY A 100 13.77 14.70 7.29
N LEU A 101 12.78 15.44 7.80
CA LEU A 101 11.37 15.17 7.50
C LEU A 101 11.01 15.47 6.03
N ASP A 102 11.66 16.46 5.43
CA ASP A 102 11.37 16.90 4.05
C ASP A 102 11.66 15.82 3.02
N ASP A 103 12.68 15.00 3.24
CA ASP A 103 13.09 13.94 2.33
C ASP A 103 12.02 12.83 2.21
N TYR A 104 11.08 12.73 3.15
CA TYR A 104 9.95 11.79 3.06
C TYR A 104 8.82 12.30 2.17
N PHE A 105 8.77 13.61 1.87
CA PHE A 105 7.76 14.24 1.01
C PHE A 105 8.17 14.19 -0.47
N ASP A 106 8.34 12.98 -0.99
CA ASP A 106 8.68 12.77 -2.39
C ASP A 106 7.79 11.73 -3.08
N VAL A 107 7.64 11.91 -4.40
CA VAL A 107 6.94 11.01 -5.30
C VAL A 107 7.92 10.53 -6.34
N ALA A 108 8.26 9.24 -6.29
CA ALA A 108 9.27 8.67 -7.16
C ALA A 108 8.80 8.68 -8.63
N THR A 109 9.67 9.17 -9.51
CA THR A 109 9.39 9.45 -10.94
C THR A 109 9.20 8.19 -11.78
N ASP A 110 9.80 7.10 -11.35
CA ASP A 110 9.77 5.78 -11.98
C ASP A 110 8.48 4.98 -11.68
N ARG A 111 7.56 5.56 -10.89
CA ARG A 111 6.30 4.90 -10.49
C ARG A 111 5.17 5.03 -11.49
N SER A 112 5.35 5.80 -12.57
CA SER A 112 4.34 5.84 -13.63
C SER A 112 4.20 4.46 -14.26
N SER A 113 2.99 4.08 -14.67
CA SER A 113 2.71 2.78 -15.27
C SER A 113 3.59 2.54 -16.50
N GLN A 114 3.80 3.58 -17.32
CA GLN A 114 4.67 3.52 -18.49
C GLN A 114 6.14 3.28 -18.14
N ALA A 115 6.69 4.03 -17.17
CA ALA A 115 8.08 3.85 -16.73
C ALA A 115 8.29 2.47 -16.11
N ALA A 116 7.32 2.00 -15.31
CA ALA A 116 7.36 0.69 -14.70
C ALA A 116 7.37 -0.46 -15.73
N VAL A 117 6.53 -0.36 -16.77
CA VAL A 117 6.51 -1.35 -17.86
C VAL A 117 7.81 -1.32 -18.66
N ALA A 118 8.29 -0.12 -19.01
CA ALA A 118 9.56 0.03 -19.74
C ALA A 118 10.73 -0.58 -18.98
N ARG A 119 10.83 -0.31 -17.66
CA ARG A 119 11.84 -0.91 -16.80
C ARG A 119 11.72 -2.43 -16.74
N LEU A 120 10.52 -2.95 -16.47
CA LEU A 120 10.29 -4.39 -16.43
C LEU A 120 10.69 -5.04 -17.77
N ARG A 121 10.38 -4.42 -18.90
CA ARG A 121 10.80 -4.94 -20.22
C ARG A 121 12.32 -4.95 -20.42
N ALA A 122 13.03 -3.98 -19.89
CA ALA A 122 14.49 -3.91 -19.99
C ALA A 122 15.21 -4.91 -19.06
N GLU A 123 14.64 -5.17 -17.87
CA GLU A 123 15.29 -5.95 -16.81
C GLU A 123 14.84 -7.43 -16.75
N THR A 124 13.71 -7.76 -17.38
CA THR A 124 13.16 -9.12 -17.38
C THR A 124 13.92 -10.02 -18.34
N THR A 125 14.33 -11.19 -17.86
CA THR A 125 15.02 -12.20 -18.63
C THR A 125 14.08 -12.76 -19.71
N PRO A 126 14.45 -12.77 -21.01
CA PRO A 126 13.59 -13.31 -22.06
C PRO A 126 13.21 -14.76 -21.82
N ARG A 127 11.93 -15.12 -22.05
CA ARG A 127 11.39 -16.47 -21.82
C ARG A 127 11.51 -16.95 -20.36
N SER A 128 11.58 -16.03 -19.41
CA SER A 128 11.47 -16.37 -17.99
C SER A 128 10.00 -16.49 -17.57
N PRO A 129 9.72 -17.06 -16.38
CA PRO A 129 8.39 -16.99 -15.76
C PRO A 129 7.83 -15.55 -15.71
N ALA A 130 8.70 -14.58 -15.44
CA ALA A 130 8.34 -13.16 -15.36
C ALA A 130 8.01 -12.56 -16.74
N ASP A 131 8.76 -12.90 -17.79
CA ASP A 131 8.44 -12.49 -19.17
C ASP A 131 7.09 -13.05 -19.61
N SER A 132 6.82 -14.33 -19.34
CA SER A 132 5.53 -14.96 -19.63
C SER A 132 4.36 -14.25 -18.92
N LEU A 133 4.54 -13.85 -17.66
CA LEU A 133 3.56 -13.03 -16.95
C LEU A 133 3.40 -11.66 -17.61
N LEU A 134 4.49 -10.93 -17.88
CA LEU A 134 4.44 -9.59 -18.44
C LEU A 134 3.77 -9.56 -19.83
N ARG A 135 4.06 -10.55 -20.68
CA ARG A 135 3.40 -10.71 -21.99
C ARG A 135 1.92 -11.05 -21.86
N SER A 136 1.55 -11.81 -20.83
CA SER A 136 0.14 -12.08 -20.49
C SER A 136 -0.60 -10.79 -20.11
N VAL A 137 0.03 -9.95 -19.28
CA VAL A 137 -0.52 -8.65 -18.87
C VAL A 137 -0.74 -7.73 -20.08
N GLU A 138 0.25 -7.62 -20.96
CA GLU A 138 0.13 -6.80 -22.17
C GLU A 138 -0.95 -7.30 -23.13
N ARG A 139 -1.06 -8.63 -23.28
CA ARG A 139 -2.13 -9.20 -24.11
C ARG A 139 -3.50 -8.88 -23.55
N VAL A 140 -3.70 -9.00 -22.24
CA VAL A 140 -4.96 -8.62 -21.57
C VAL A 140 -5.22 -7.11 -21.74
N ALA A 141 -4.20 -6.27 -21.59
CA ALA A 141 -4.30 -4.82 -21.78
C ALA A 141 -4.75 -4.46 -23.20
N ALA A 142 -4.14 -5.08 -24.22
CA ALA A 142 -4.51 -4.88 -25.61
C ALA A 142 -5.94 -5.34 -25.92
N VAL A 143 -6.39 -6.47 -25.36
CA VAL A 143 -7.73 -7.01 -25.59
C VAL A 143 -8.83 -6.15 -24.97
N LEU A 144 -8.58 -5.58 -23.79
CA LEU A 144 -9.57 -4.86 -22.99
C LEU A 144 -9.47 -3.34 -23.08
N GLY A 145 -8.38 -2.81 -23.65
CA GLY A 145 -8.11 -1.37 -23.66
C GLY A 145 -7.92 -0.79 -22.25
N THR A 146 -7.39 -1.57 -21.30
CA THR A 146 -7.16 -1.11 -19.92
C THR A 146 -5.68 -0.86 -19.65
N SER A 147 -5.38 -0.16 -18.55
CA SER A 147 -3.99 0.04 -18.13
C SER A 147 -3.29 -1.28 -17.78
N HIS A 148 -1.97 -1.32 -17.94
CA HIS A 148 -1.15 -2.48 -17.56
C HIS A 148 -1.33 -2.89 -16.09
N SER A 149 -1.55 -1.93 -15.18
CA SER A 149 -1.80 -2.23 -13.76
C SER A 149 -3.11 -2.99 -13.53
N GLU A 150 -4.18 -2.58 -14.22
CA GLU A 150 -5.49 -3.22 -14.13
C GLU A 150 -5.44 -4.60 -14.80
N SER A 151 -4.83 -4.68 -15.98
CA SER A 151 -4.58 -5.94 -16.67
C SER A 151 -3.71 -6.89 -15.85
N CYS A 152 -2.74 -6.38 -15.09
CA CYS A 152 -1.95 -7.18 -14.16
C CYS A 152 -2.82 -7.76 -13.05
N ARG A 153 -3.69 -6.98 -12.44
CA ARG A 153 -4.64 -7.49 -11.41
C ARG A 153 -5.54 -8.58 -11.97
N GLN A 154 -6.08 -8.37 -13.18
CA GLN A 154 -6.95 -9.34 -13.85
C GLN A 154 -6.21 -10.63 -14.21
N THR A 155 -5.02 -10.50 -14.80
CA THR A 155 -4.14 -11.63 -15.13
C THR A 155 -3.82 -12.46 -13.89
N MET A 156 -3.45 -11.79 -12.79
CA MET A 156 -3.16 -12.46 -11.52
C MET A 156 -4.40 -13.10 -10.89
N ASN A 157 -5.58 -12.53 -11.08
CA ASN A 157 -6.85 -13.13 -10.61
C ASN A 157 -7.20 -14.41 -11.41
N LEU A 158 -6.99 -14.39 -12.72
CA LEU A 158 -7.13 -15.59 -13.56
C LEU A 158 -6.13 -16.67 -13.14
N LEU A 159 -4.85 -16.31 -12.99
CA LEU A 159 -3.81 -17.23 -12.50
C LEU A 159 -4.15 -17.83 -11.13
N SER A 160 -4.62 -17.02 -10.17
CA SER A 160 -5.03 -17.49 -8.85
C SER A 160 -6.17 -18.53 -8.94
N THR A 161 -7.08 -18.36 -9.90
CA THR A 161 -8.22 -19.26 -10.11
C THR A 161 -7.80 -20.55 -10.81
N ASP A 162 -6.96 -20.45 -11.84
CA ASP A 162 -6.64 -21.55 -12.75
C ASP A 162 -5.37 -22.32 -12.39
N TRP A 163 -4.60 -21.85 -11.39
CA TRP A 163 -3.27 -22.35 -11.07
C TRP A 163 -3.20 -23.88 -10.99
N CYS A 164 -4.09 -24.48 -10.19
CA CYS A 164 -4.10 -25.93 -9.97
C CYS A 164 -4.30 -26.71 -11.27
N ASP A 165 -5.17 -26.23 -12.15
CA ASP A 165 -5.47 -26.88 -13.42
C ASP A 165 -4.36 -26.68 -14.45
N LEU A 166 -3.69 -25.53 -14.42
CA LEU A 166 -2.51 -25.26 -15.25
C LEU A 166 -1.34 -26.18 -14.86
N VAL A 167 -1.00 -26.26 -13.57
CA VAL A 167 0.07 -27.14 -13.07
C VAL A 167 -0.21 -28.60 -13.44
N ARG A 168 -1.45 -29.07 -13.29
CA ARG A 168 -1.83 -30.45 -13.62
C ARG A 168 -1.65 -30.76 -15.10
N ARG A 169 -2.06 -29.84 -16.00
CA ARG A 169 -1.87 -29.98 -17.45
C ARG A 169 -0.39 -29.98 -17.85
N CYS A 170 0.47 -29.34 -17.07
CA CYS A 170 1.90 -29.27 -17.33
C CYS A 170 2.71 -30.43 -16.73
N ARG A 171 2.12 -31.28 -15.87
CA ARG A 171 2.78 -32.52 -15.45
C ARG A 171 2.80 -33.50 -16.62
N ASN A 172 4.01 -33.83 -17.10
CA ASN A 172 4.20 -34.87 -18.10
C ASN A 172 4.44 -36.21 -17.42
N GLY A 173 3.63 -37.21 -17.77
CA GLY A 173 3.94 -38.61 -17.49
C GLY A 173 3.71 -39.06 -16.04
N PRO A 174 4.02 -40.34 -15.75
CA PRO A 174 3.79 -40.98 -14.46
C PRO A 174 4.82 -40.62 -13.37
N GLU A 175 5.87 -39.86 -13.69
CA GLU A 175 6.91 -39.49 -12.72
C GLU A 175 6.53 -38.28 -11.84
N PRO A 176 7.08 -38.20 -10.61
CA PRO A 176 6.69 -37.21 -9.60
C PRO A 176 7.33 -35.82 -9.75
N ALA A 177 8.09 -35.54 -10.82
CA ALA A 177 8.80 -34.28 -10.97
C ALA A 177 7.85 -33.07 -11.08
N LEU A 178 8.11 -32.02 -10.31
CA LEU A 178 7.34 -30.78 -10.37
C LEU A 178 7.57 -30.09 -11.72
N PRO A 179 6.51 -29.61 -12.42
CA PRO A 179 6.68 -28.81 -13.62
C PRO A 179 7.38 -27.48 -13.29
N THR A 180 8.14 -26.93 -14.21
CA THR A 180 8.76 -25.61 -14.02
C THR A 180 7.71 -24.50 -14.12
N ALA A 181 7.88 -23.42 -13.35
CA ALA A 181 6.98 -22.27 -13.36
C ALA A 181 6.93 -21.59 -14.75
N ASP A 182 8.05 -21.59 -15.47
CA ASP A 182 8.13 -21.10 -16.85
C ASP A 182 7.14 -21.85 -17.76
N ARG A 183 7.14 -23.19 -17.69
CA ARG A 183 6.24 -24.01 -18.49
C ARG A 183 4.77 -23.73 -18.17
N VAL A 184 4.44 -23.59 -16.89
CA VAL A 184 3.07 -23.31 -16.43
C VAL A 184 2.61 -21.92 -16.88
N LEU A 185 3.44 -20.89 -16.73
CA LEU A 185 3.11 -19.52 -17.12
C LEU A 185 3.13 -19.32 -18.64
N SER A 186 3.99 -20.04 -19.38
CA SER A 186 3.97 -20.08 -20.84
C SER A 186 2.68 -20.72 -21.36
N ALA A 187 2.24 -21.82 -20.75
CA ALA A 187 0.96 -22.46 -21.09
C ALA A 187 -0.24 -21.55 -20.76
N PHE A 188 -0.17 -20.83 -19.65
CA PHE A 188 -1.16 -19.81 -19.32
C PHE A 188 -1.19 -18.70 -20.36
N TYR A 189 -0.05 -18.11 -20.73
CA TYR A 189 0.05 -17.11 -21.79
C TYR A 189 -0.58 -17.60 -23.10
N ALA A 190 -0.27 -18.83 -23.53
CA ALA A 190 -0.84 -19.42 -24.73
C ALA A 190 -2.37 -19.58 -24.65
N SER A 191 -2.91 -19.79 -23.46
CA SER A 191 -4.37 -19.95 -23.24
C SER A 191 -5.15 -18.64 -23.21
N ILE A 192 -4.49 -17.47 -23.10
CA ILE A 192 -5.15 -16.17 -23.12
C ILE A 192 -5.59 -15.86 -24.55
N SER A 193 -6.88 -16.05 -24.82
CA SER A 193 -7.58 -15.58 -26.03
C SER A 193 -8.52 -14.39 -25.73
N PRO A 194 -8.85 -13.55 -26.73
CA PRO A 194 -9.80 -12.46 -26.55
C PRO A 194 -11.16 -12.92 -26.01
N GLU A 195 -11.64 -14.09 -26.46
CA GLU A 195 -12.91 -14.70 -26.05
C GLU A 195 -12.86 -15.11 -24.57
N LEU A 196 -11.78 -15.78 -24.14
CA LEU A 196 -11.61 -16.22 -22.75
C LEU A 196 -11.56 -15.04 -21.79
N VAL A 197 -10.83 -13.98 -22.16
CA VAL A 197 -10.71 -12.76 -21.34
C VAL A 197 -12.07 -12.06 -21.22
N ARG A 198 -12.80 -11.89 -22.32
CA ARG A 198 -14.13 -11.24 -22.30
C ARG A 198 -15.16 -12.08 -21.53
N GLN A 199 -15.19 -13.39 -21.74
CA GLN A 199 -16.16 -14.28 -21.11
C GLN A 199 -15.95 -14.41 -19.60
N ARG A 200 -14.69 -14.51 -19.14
CA ARG A 200 -14.38 -14.70 -17.71
C ARG A 200 -14.40 -13.43 -16.87
N LEU A 201 -14.31 -12.25 -17.48
CA LEU A 201 -14.44 -10.98 -16.75
C LEU A 201 -15.89 -10.52 -16.61
N LEU A 202 -16.79 -10.95 -17.51
CA LEU A 202 -18.23 -10.70 -17.42
C LEU A 202 -18.97 -11.73 -16.56
N THR A 203 -18.38 -12.90 -16.35
CA THR A 203 -18.96 -13.94 -15.51
C THR A 203 -18.32 -13.86 -14.12
N PRO A 204 -19.07 -13.54 -13.04
CA PRO A 204 -18.52 -13.60 -11.69
C PRO A 204 -17.94 -15.00 -11.48
N PRO A 205 -16.79 -15.13 -10.79
CA PRO A 205 -16.21 -16.44 -10.56
C PRO A 205 -17.26 -17.31 -9.90
N SER A 206 -17.71 -18.33 -10.62
CA SER A 206 -18.46 -19.44 -10.05
C SER A 206 -17.67 -19.86 -8.81
N ARG A 207 -18.33 -19.93 -7.65
CA ARG A 207 -17.77 -20.51 -6.43
C ARG A 207 -17.57 -22.01 -6.67
N SER A 208 -16.67 -22.36 -7.57
CA SER A 208 -16.18 -23.70 -7.73
C SER A 208 -15.41 -24.03 -6.46
N ARG A 209 -16.11 -24.72 -5.55
CA ARG A 209 -15.55 -25.38 -4.39
C ARG A 209 -14.74 -26.59 -4.86
N HIS A 210 -13.67 -26.38 -5.59
CA HIS A 210 -12.70 -27.42 -5.79
C HIS A 210 -11.74 -27.44 -4.60
N ARG A 211 -12.17 -28.13 -3.54
CA ARG A 211 -11.28 -28.66 -2.50
C ARG A 211 -10.41 -29.75 -3.16
N HIS A 212 -9.40 -29.35 -3.93
CA HIS A 212 -8.43 -30.29 -4.46
C HIS A 212 -7.39 -30.57 -3.38
N ARG A 213 -7.44 -31.80 -2.85
CA ARG A 213 -6.39 -32.37 -1.99
C ARG A 213 -5.21 -32.77 -2.88
N GLY A 214 -4.25 -31.88 -3.03
CA GLY A 214 -2.97 -32.15 -3.70
C GLY A 214 -2.21 -30.84 -3.89
N ALA A 215 -0.94 -30.80 -3.48
CA ALA A 215 -0.10 -29.62 -3.66
C ALA A 215 0.19 -29.44 -5.16
N ALA A 216 -0.50 -28.47 -5.79
CA ALA A 216 -0.24 -28.05 -7.16
C ALA A 216 0.94 -27.06 -7.15
N GLU A 217 2.15 -27.61 -7.20
CA GLU A 217 3.38 -26.82 -7.12
C GLU A 217 4.14 -26.80 -8.46
N ALA A 218 4.83 -25.70 -8.70
CA ALA A 218 5.78 -25.54 -9.80
C ALA A 218 7.15 -25.11 -9.26
N SER A 219 8.23 -25.62 -9.85
CA SER A 219 9.60 -25.29 -9.45
C SER A 219 10.14 -24.04 -10.17
N LEU A 220 10.94 -23.25 -9.49
CA LEU A 220 11.66 -22.11 -10.06
C LEU A 220 12.90 -21.80 -9.21
N THR A 221 13.88 -21.12 -9.82
CA THR A 221 15.07 -20.66 -9.08
C THR A 221 14.73 -19.45 -8.19
N SER A 222 15.54 -19.20 -7.17
CA SER A 222 15.42 -18.01 -6.33
C SER A 222 15.57 -16.69 -7.10
N SER A 223 16.29 -16.68 -8.22
CA SER A 223 16.38 -15.50 -9.11
C SER A 223 15.08 -15.31 -9.90
N GLN A 224 14.52 -16.38 -10.48
CA GLN A 224 13.24 -16.35 -11.17
C GLN A 224 12.09 -15.94 -10.25
N ALA A 225 12.11 -16.38 -8.99
CA ALA A 225 11.10 -15.99 -8.00
C ALA A 225 11.13 -14.50 -7.71
N ARG A 226 12.32 -13.91 -7.59
CA ARG A 226 12.52 -12.46 -7.43
C ARG A 226 12.03 -11.68 -8.64
N GLU A 227 12.41 -12.11 -9.84
CA GLU A 227 11.98 -11.47 -11.10
C GLU A 227 10.45 -11.53 -11.27
N LEU A 228 9.84 -12.68 -10.96
CA LEU A 228 8.39 -12.85 -10.98
C LEU A 228 7.71 -11.94 -9.94
N ALA A 229 8.31 -11.81 -8.75
CA ALA A 229 7.82 -10.93 -7.70
C ALA A 229 7.77 -9.46 -8.11
N ARG A 230 8.81 -8.97 -8.79
CA ARG A 230 8.84 -7.62 -9.36
C ARG A 230 7.75 -7.43 -10.41
N SER A 231 7.51 -8.43 -11.24
CA SER A 231 6.55 -8.33 -12.35
C SER A 231 5.11 -8.15 -11.87
N TYR A 232 4.66 -8.91 -10.87
CA TYR A 232 3.29 -8.74 -10.36
C TYR A 232 3.10 -7.49 -9.48
N MET A 233 4.17 -6.78 -9.07
CA MET A 233 4.06 -5.45 -8.45
C MET A 233 3.53 -4.38 -9.41
N LEU A 234 3.57 -4.62 -10.73
CA LEU A 234 2.96 -3.75 -11.73
C LEU A 234 1.48 -3.48 -11.45
N ALA A 235 0.79 -4.43 -10.81
CA ALA A 235 -0.60 -4.29 -10.34
C ALA A 235 -0.83 -3.07 -9.42
N ARG A 236 0.21 -2.48 -8.83
CA ARG A 236 0.13 -1.33 -7.92
C ARG A 236 0.48 0.00 -8.58
N LEU A 237 1.07 -0.05 -9.77
CA LEU A 237 1.63 1.11 -10.48
C LEU A 237 0.63 1.61 -11.52
N CYS A 238 -0.48 2.16 -11.02
CA CYS A 238 -1.66 2.50 -11.80
C CYS A 238 -1.76 3.95 -12.28
N PHE A 239 -0.71 4.75 -12.03
CA PHE A 239 -0.73 6.18 -12.29
C PHE A 239 -0.05 6.51 -13.62
N SER A 240 -0.59 7.48 -14.34
CA SER A 240 0.03 8.04 -15.54
C SER A 240 1.27 8.88 -15.19
N ALA A 241 2.12 9.15 -16.17
CA ALA A 241 3.26 10.05 -15.99
C ALA A 241 2.81 11.46 -15.58
N GLU A 242 1.67 11.92 -16.10
CA GLU A 242 1.10 13.23 -15.81
C GLU A 242 0.59 13.33 -14.37
N GLU A 243 -0.11 12.29 -13.88
CA GLU A 243 -0.52 12.20 -12.47
C GLU A 243 0.69 12.22 -11.53
N VAL A 244 1.76 11.48 -11.86
CA VAL A 244 3.00 11.49 -11.07
C VAL A 244 3.67 12.87 -11.08
N ARG A 245 3.71 13.54 -12.22
CA ARG A 245 4.29 14.89 -12.37
C ARG A 245 3.54 15.92 -11.51
N VAL A 246 2.21 15.91 -11.54
CA VAL A 246 1.39 16.80 -10.72
C VAL A 246 1.53 16.44 -9.23
N ALA A 247 1.56 15.15 -8.89
CA ALA A 247 1.73 14.69 -7.51
C ALA A 247 3.04 15.15 -6.87
N ARG A 248 4.14 15.25 -7.64
CA ARG A 248 5.40 15.82 -7.15
C ARG A 248 5.25 17.27 -6.71
N ARG A 249 4.50 18.08 -7.46
CA ARG A 249 4.19 19.48 -7.07
C ARG A 249 3.32 19.51 -5.81
N LEU A 250 2.36 18.60 -5.70
CA LEU A 250 1.52 18.46 -4.51
C LEU A 250 2.33 18.06 -3.26
N ALA A 251 3.33 17.18 -3.40
CA ALA A 251 4.17 16.75 -2.29
C ALA A 251 4.97 17.91 -1.66
N SER A 252 5.34 18.91 -2.47
CA SER A 252 5.99 20.14 -2.00
C SER A 252 5.00 21.21 -1.49
N HIS A 253 3.68 20.98 -1.58
CA HIS A 253 2.69 21.98 -1.18
C HIS A 253 2.64 22.11 0.35
N PRO A 254 2.97 23.27 0.97
CA PRO A 254 3.11 23.39 2.43
C PRO A 254 1.82 23.06 3.21
N ARG A 255 0.66 23.52 2.73
CA ARG A 255 -0.64 23.18 3.33
C ARG A 255 -0.95 21.68 3.30
N LEU A 256 -0.53 20.98 2.25
CA LEU A 256 -0.73 19.54 2.12
C LEU A 256 0.23 18.76 3.02
N GLN A 257 1.50 19.17 3.08
CA GLN A 257 2.46 18.61 4.03
C GLN A 257 1.95 18.74 5.47
N TYR A 258 1.48 19.94 5.85
CA TYR A 258 0.83 20.17 7.14
C TYR A 258 -0.33 19.19 7.39
N ALA A 259 -1.24 19.08 6.43
CA ALA A 259 -2.42 18.22 6.56
C ALA A 259 -2.04 16.73 6.69
N LEU A 260 -1.03 16.26 5.96
CA LEU A 260 -0.51 14.88 6.04
C LEU A 260 0.06 14.59 7.43
N LEU A 261 0.91 15.47 7.97
CA LEU A 261 1.49 15.30 9.31
C LEU A 261 0.42 15.32 10.40
N ALA A 262 -0.51 16.29 10.34
CA ALA A 262 -1.60 16.41 11.30
C ALA A 262 -2.51 15.17 11.25
N THR A 263 -2.83 14.67 10.05
CA THR A 263 -3.61 13.45 9.86
C THR A 263 -2.92 12.24 10.50
N GLN A 264 -1.61 12.08 10.30
CA GLN A 264 -0.89 10.95 10.91
C GLN A 264 -0.80 11.08 12.43
N LEU A 265 -0.50 12.26 12.97
CA LEU A 265 -0.47 12.45 14.43
C LEU A 265 -1.83 12.18 15.06
N HIS A 266 -2.91 12.61 14.40
CA HIS A 266 -4.26 12.31 14.83
C HIS A 266 -4.55 10.80 14.81
N LEU A 267 -4.09 10.09 13.77
CA LEU A 267 -4.21 8.64 13.67
C LEU A 267 -3.46 7.93 14.80
N VAL A 268 -2.24 8.37 15.12
CA VAL A 268 -1.45 7.83 16.23
C VAL A 268 -2.18 8.05 17.56
N ALA A 269 -2.64 9.28 17.84
CA ALA A 269 -3.36 9.60 19.08
C ALA A 269 -4.61 8.73 19.26
N ALA A 270 -5.45 8.65 18.21
CA ALA A 270 -6.65 7.82 18.23
C ALA A 270 -6.32 6.32 18.39
N SER A 271 -5.23 5.87 17.76
CA SER A 271 -4.79 4.46 17.84
C SER A 271 -4.17 4.12 19.20
N SER A 272 -3.48 5.05 19.88
CA SER A 272 -2.84 4.79 21.18
C SER A 272 -3.82 4.39 22.28
N HIS A 273 -5.01 5.01 22.33
CA HIS A 273 -6.04 4.59 23.29
C HIS A 273 -6.54 3.18 23.00
N ARG A 274 -6.84 2.89 21.72
CA ARG A 274 -7.31 1.57 21.29
C ARG A 274 -6.25 0.48 21.47
N ALA A 275 -4.99 0.81 21.21
CA ALA A 275 -3.86 -0.09 21.35
C ALA A 275 -3.67 -0.51 22.81
N ARG A 276 -3.79 0.41 23.77
CA ARG A 276 -3.78 0.07 25.21
C ARG A 276 -4.89 -0.91 25.60
N GLN A 277 -6.11 -0.72 25.08
CA GLN A 277 -7.21 -1.66 25.32
C GLN A 277 -6.91 -3.05 24.72
N LEU A 278 -6.42 -3.10 23.48
CA LEU A 278 -6.09 -4.36 22.81
C LEU A 278 -4.93 -5.09 23.51
N THR A 279 -3.91 -4.38 23.98
CA THR A 279 -2.81 -4.98 24.76
C THR A 279 -3.30 -5.53 26.10
N ARG A 280 -4.28 -4.88 26.77
CA ARG A 280 -4.89 -5.45 27.99
C ARG A 280 -5.64 -6.75 27.71
N ASP A 281 -6.40 -6.79 26.62
CA ASP A 281 -7.20 -7.95 26.23
C ASP A 281 -6.31 -9.14 25.78
N TRP A 282 -5.19 -8.89 25.10
CA TRP A 282 -4.35 -9.92 24.46
C TRP A 282 -3.00 -10.14 25.16
N GLY A 283 -2.66 -9.33 26.16
CA GLY A 283 -1.43 -9.42 26.95
C GLY A 283 -0.14 -8.97 26.26
N THR A 284 -0.16 -8.60 24.97
CA THR A 284 1.07 -8.23 24.22
C THR A 284 0.87 -7.15 23.15
N ALA A 285 1.87 -6.27 23.01
CA ALA A 285 1.92 -5.26 21.94
C ALA A 285 2.24 -5.83 20.56
N ARG A 286 2.66 -7.11 20.44
CA ARG A 286 2.89 -7.80 19.14
C ARG A 286 1.66 -7.79 18.25
N VAL A 287 0.51 -7.66 18.88
CA VAL A 287 -0.78 -7.51 18.23
C VAL A 287 -0.80 -6.32 17.25
N LEU A 288 0.01 -5.28 17.49
CA LEU A 288 0.09 -4.07 16.68
C LEU A 288 1.04 -4.17 15.47
N LEU A 289 1.80 -5.26 15.32
CA LEU A 289 2.75 -5.45 14.20
C LEU A 289 2.15 -5.22 12.80
N PRO A 290 0.88 -5.56 12.52
CA PRO A 290 0.25 -5.27 11.22
C PRO A 290 0.10 -3.79 10.90
N PHE A 291 0.25 -2.88 11.89
CA PHE A 291 0.13 -1.43 11.72
C PHE A 291 1.48 -0.70 11.74
N THR A 292 2.59 -1.45 11.65
CA THR A 292 3.96 -0.93 11.67
C THR A 292 4.25 0.12 10.60
N GLU A 293 3.52 0.10 9.47
CA GLU A 293 3.63 1.13 8.42
C GLU A 293 3.09 2.49 8.84
N VAL A 294 2.15 2.51 9.79
CA VAL A 294 1.46 3.73 10.26
C VAL A 294 2.15 4.30 11.48
N PHE A 295 2.51 3.43 12.42
CA PHE A 295 3.12 3.78 13.70
C PHE A 295 4.04 2.67 14.20
N VAL A 296 4.92 3.00 15.12
CA VAL A 296 5.78 2.04 15.83
C VAL A 296 5.64 2.19 17.33
N SER A 297 5.93 1.11 18.08
CA SER A 297 6.07 1.22 19.54
C SER A 297 7.42 1.87 19.86
N SER A 298 7.42 3.03 20.52
CA SER A 298 8.63 3.73 20.98
C SER A 298 9.47 2.83 21.89
N ASN A 299 8.82 1.96 22.66
CA ASN A 299 9.45 1.03 23.60
C ASN A 299 9.65 -0.38 23.01
N GLY A 300 9.45 -0.55 21.69
CA GLY A 300 9.51 -1.83 21.01
C GLY A 300 8.30 -2.74 21.24
N TYR A 301 8.12 -3.73 20.36
CA TYR A 301 6.95 -4.62 20.36
C TYR A 301 7.05 -5.80 21.34
N ARG A 302 8.12 -5.85 22.14
CA ARG A 302 8.30 -6.80 23.26
C ARG A 302 7.90 -6.19 24.61
N SER A 303 7.71 -4.87 24.68
CA SER A 303 7.29 -4.17 25.89
C SER A 303 5.78 -4.30 26.12
N SER A 304 5.37 -4.35 27.40
CA SER A 304 3.96 -4.26 27.81
C SER A 304 3.45 -2.81 27.81
N VAL A 305 4.35 -1.82 27.79
CA VAL A 305 4.01 -0.39 27.74
C VAL A 305 3.77 0.01 26.30
N THR A 306 2.53 0.35 25.98
CA THR A 306 2.14 0.81 24.64
C THR A 306 2.29 2.33 24.54
N ASP A 307 3.44 2.78 24.04
CA ASP A 307 3.65 4.15 23.58
C ASP A 307 3.88 4.12 22.07
N LEU A 308 2.98 4.75 21.31
CA LEU A 308 3.04 4.75 19.85
C LEU A 308 3.66 6.04 19.34
N ALA A 309 4.59 5.91 18.41
CA ALA A 309 5.18 7.00 17.65
C ALA A 309 4.76 6.91 16.17
N PRO A 310 4.65 8.04 15.46
CA PRO A 310 4.42 8.02 14.01
C PRO A 310 5.57 7.31 13.30
N ASN A 311 5.26 6.49 12.29
CA ASN A 311 6.28 5.95 11.39
C ASN A 311 6.38 6.86 10.14
N PRO A 312 7.54 7.53 9.88
CA PRO A 312 7.67 8.42 8.73
C PRO A 312 7.53 7.71 7.38
N LYS A 313 7.67 6.37 7.33
CA LYS A 313 7.34 5.53 6.15
C LYS A 313 5.95 5.82 5.60
N LEU A 314 4.98 6.14 6.46
CA LEU A 314 3.61 6.44 6.04
C LEU A 314 3.54 7.66 5.11
N ILE A 315 4.35 8.69 5.36
CA ILE A 315 4.38 9.90 4.54
C ILE A 315 4.82 9.55 3.12
N THR A 316 5.87 8.75 2.96
CA THR A 316 6.30 8.24 1.65
C THR A 316 5.21 7.38 1.00
N VAL A 317 4.51 6.55 1.77
CA VAL A 317 3.40 5.72 1.24
C VAL A 317 2.24 6.60 0.74
N LEU A 318 1.87 7.63 1.50
CA LEU A 318 0.82 8.59 1.11
C LEU A 318 1.24 9.41 -0.11
N CYS A 319 2.47 9.91 -0.14
CA CYS A 319 3.01 10.63 -1.29
C CYS A 319 2.97 9.76 -2.56
N ASN A 320 3.38 8.50 -2.47
CA ASN A 320 3.51 7.64 -3.66
C ASN A 320 2.22 6.92 -4.09
N ASN A 321 1.17 6.88 -3.26
CA ASN A 321 -0.06 6.13 -3.57
C ASN A 321 -1.34 6.96 -3.47
N LEU A 322 -1.36 8.06 -2.71
CA LEU A 322 -2.54 8.91 -2.54
C LEU A 322 -2.43 10.19 -3.37
N LEU A 323 -1.27 10.87 -3.36
CA LEU A 323 -1.11 12.12 -4.12
C LEU A 323 -1.28 11.96 -5.63
N PRO A 324 -0.83 10.88 -6.29
CA PRO A 324 -1.12 10.64 -7.71
C PRO A 324 -2.61 10.45 -8.00
N ALA A 325 -3.38 9.89 -7.07
CA ALA A 325 -4.83 9.78 -7.23
C ALA A 325 -5.51 11.16 -7.07
N VAL A 326 -5.06 11.97 -6.10
CA VAL A 326 -5.51 13.37 -5.95
C VAL A 326 -5.16 14.20 -7.20
N ALA A 327 -3.95 14.01 -7.74
CA ALA A 327 -3.55 14.62 -8.99
C ALA A 327 -4.46 14.22 -10.16
N GLY A 328 -4.86 12.95 -10.23
CA GLY A 328 -5.85 12.49 -11.21
C GLY A 328 -7.17 13.25 -11.12
N GLU A 329 -7.68 13.49 -9.91
CA GLU A 329 -8.90 14.27 -9.70
C GLU A 329 -8.75 15.75 -10.09
N LEU A 330 -7.57 16.35 -9.87
CA LEU A 330 -7.28 17.71 -10.35
C LEU A 330 -7.26 17.77 -11.89
N LEU A 331 -6.61 16.79 -12.52
CA LEU A 331 -6.52 16.71 -13.98
C LEU A 331 -7.90 16.53 -14.64
N ILE A 332 -8.78 15.72 -14.04
CA ILE A 332 -10.17 15.56 -14.50
C ILE A 332 -10.94 16.88 -14.47
N ARG A 333 -10.60 17.76 -13.52
CA ARG A 333 -11.22 19.08 -13.32
C ARG A 333 -10.54 20.21 -14.08
N ASP A 334 -9.49 19.90 -14.86
CA ASP A 334 -8.62 20.89 -15.51
C ASP A 334 -8.07 21.94 -14.52
N ALA A 335 -7.68 21.48 -13.32
CA ALA A 335 -7.28 22.32 -12.19
C ALA A 335 -5.80 22.14 -11.83
N GLY A 336 -5.19 23.22 -11.32
CA GLY A 336 -3.79 23.22 -10.88
C GLY A 336 -3.59 22.78 -9.43
N PRO A 337 -2.34 22.57 -8.98
CA PRO A 337 -2.02 22.32 -7.58
C PRO A 337 -2.55 23.40 -6.61
N ASP A 338 -2.63 24.64 -7.07
CA ASP A 338 -3.09 25.79 -6.25
C ASP A 338 -4.61 25.83 -6.07
N ASP A 339 -5.35 25.13 -6.93
CA ASP A 339 -6.81 24.97 -6.85
C ASP A 339 -7.23 23.81 -5.96
N LEU A 340 -6.27 23.13 -5.32
CA LEU A 340 -6.54 22.02 -4.42
C LEU A 340 -7.50 22.44 -3.29
N ASP A 341 -8.59 21.69 -3.17
CA ASP A 341 -9.60 21.86 -2.13
C ASP A 341 -9.89 20.56 -1.38
N ALA A 342 -10.69 20.66 -0.32
CA ALA A 342 -11.09 19.51 0.49
C ALA A 342 -11.86 18.45 -0.30
N GLY A 343 -12.71 18.88 -1.24
CA GLY A 343 -13.50 17.98 -2.08
C GLY A 343 -12.62 17.12 -2.97
N THR A 344 -11.58 17.71 -3.56
CA THR A 344 -10.58 17.05 -4.40
C THR A 344 -9.73 16.08 -3.59
N LEU A 345 -9.31 16.46 -2.38
CA LEU A 345 -8.60 15.55 -1.47
C LEU A 345 -9.45 14.33 -1.11
N ALA A 346 -10.72 14.53 -0.75
CA ALA A 346 -11.63 13.44 -0.42
C ALA A 346 -11.88 12.51 -1.63
N ALA A 347 -12.10 13.09 -2.81
CA ALA A 347 -12.25 12.35 -4.06
C ALA A 347 -10.97 11.55 -4.39
N GLY A 348 -9.79 12.14 -4.25
CA GLY A 348 -8.52 11.48 -4.52
C GLY A 348 -8.23 10.31 -3.58
N VAL A 349 -8.58 10.43 -2.28
CA VAL A 349 -8.49 9.29 -1.34
C VAL A 349 -9.41 8.15 -1.79
N GLN A 350 -10.64 8.48 -2.21
CA GLN A 350 -11.60 7.48 -2.69
C GLN A 350 -11.13 6.83 -3.99
N ALA A 351 -10.58 7.60 -4.92
CA ALA A 351 -10.00 7.13 -6.17
C ALA A 351 -8.82 6.19 -5.92
N ALA A 352 -7.90 6.53 -5.01
CA ALA A 352 -6.80 5.66 -4.62
C ALA A 352 -7.30 4.29 -4.12
N TYR A 353 -8.32 4.29 -3.25
CA TYR A 353 -8.94 3.05 -2.76
C TYR A 353 -9.58 2.23 -3.89
N GLN A 354 -10.36 2.87 -4.78
CA GLN A 354 -11.04 2.21 -5.90
C GLN A 354 -10.08 1.63 -6.92
N ARG A 355 -8.97 2.31 -7.20
CA ARG A 355 -7.90 1.85 -8.10
C ARG A 355 -7.10 0.67 -7.53
N GLY A 356 -7.39 0.24 -6.30
CA GLY A 356 -6.79 -0.94 -5.71
C GLY A 356 -5.31 -0.80 -5.36
N VAL A 357 -4.82 0.41 -5.12
CA VAL A 357 -3.40 0.65 -4.75
C VAL A 357 -2.98 -0.08 -3.46
N PHE A 358 -3.99 -0.41 -2.63
CA PHE A 358 -3.83 -1.16 -1.38
C PHE A 358 -4.15 -2.65 -1.51
N ALA A 359 -4.30 -3.17 -2.73
CA ALA A 359 -4.48 -4.58 -3.02
C ALA A 359 -3.29 -5.10 -3.82
N VAL A 360 -2.75 -6.24 -3.39
CA VAL A 360 -1.62 -6.89 -4.04
C VAL A 360 -1.96 -8.36 -4.22
N THR A 361 -1.71 -8.92 -5.40
CA THR A 361 -1.72 -10.36 -5.56
C THR A 361 -0.28 -10.85 -5.56
N ILE A 362 0.05 -11.77 -4.66
CA ILE A 362 1.40 -12.29 -4.48
C ILE A 362 1.47 -13.76 -4.85
N GLY A 363 2.65 -14.22 -5.27
CA GLY A 363 2.97 -15.64 -5.39
C GLY A 363 3.17 -16.27 -4.01
N LEU A 364 2.75 -17.52 -3.86
CA LEU A 364 2.94 -18.31 -2.64
C LEU A 364 4.16 -19.20 -2.81
N PHE A 365 5.30 -18.75 -2.27
CA PHE A 365 6.59 -19.46 -2.41
C PHE A 365 6.94 -20.27 -1.17
N HIS A 366 7.51 -21.45 -1.37
CA HIS A 366 8.04 -22.31 -0.31
C HIS A 366 9.51 -22.67 -0.59
N GLY A 367 10.31 -22.77 0.47
CA GLY A 367 11.67 -23.31 0.36
C GLY A 367 11.64 -24.81 0.07
N THR A 368 12.61 -25.28 -0.70
CA THR A 368 12.78 -26.71 -0.99
C THR A 368 14.05 -27.25 -0.33
N ALA A 369 14.23 -28.57 -0.34
CA ALA A 369 15.47 -29.20 0.14
C ALA A 369 16.69 -28.86 -0.75
N GLU A 370 16.44 -28.45 -1.99
CA GLU A 370 17.47 -28.08 -2.95
C GLU A 370 17.85 -26.59 -2.80
N PRO A 371 19.13 -26.27 -2.53
CA PRO A 371 19.58 -24.88 -2.41
C PRO A 371 19.33 -24.08 -3.69
N GLY A 372 18.75 -22.89 -3.56
CA GLY A 372 18.50 -22.00 -4.70
C GLY A 372 17.26 -22.33 -5.52
N VAL A 373 16.50 -23.36 -5.14
CA VAL A 373 15.21 -23.73 -5.73
C VAL A 373 14.08 -23.45 -4.74
N VAL A 374 13.01 -22.84 -5.25
CA VAL A 374 11.77 -22.60 -4.51
C VAL A 374 10.61 -23.25 -5.25
N SER A 375 9.55 -23.58 -4.51
CA SER A 375 8.28 -24.02 -5.11
C SER A 375 7.24 -22.89 -5.06
N LEU A 376 6.47 -22.74 -6.12
CA LEU A 376 5.32 -21.85 -6.23
C LEU A 376 4.05 -22.68 -6.14
N SER A 377 3.25 -22.48 -5.10
CA SER A 377 2.01 -23.23 -4.84
C SER A 377 0.75 -22.51 -5.32
N GLY A 378 0.88 -21.26 -5.79
CA GLY A 378 -0.19 -20.50 -6.42
C GLY A 378 -0.10 -19.01 -6.16
N PHE A 379 -1.21 -18.31 -6.35
CA PHE A 379 -1.31 -16.87 -6.17
C PHE A 379 -2.44 -16.52 -5.20
N SER A 380 -2.17 -15.57 -4.31
CA SER A 380 -3.14 -15.10 -3.32
C SER A 380 -3.30 -13.59 -3.39
N ARG A 381 -4.55 -13.15 -3.60
CA ARG A 381 -4.90 -11.75 -3.45
C ARG A 381 -4.88 -11.37 -1.98
N ARG A 382 -3.89 -10.58 -1.59
CA ARG A 382 -3.78 -9.94 -0.28
C ARG A 382 -4.28 -8.51 -0.41
N VAL A 383 -5.43 -8.23 0.17
CA VAL A 383 -5.85 -6.86 0.41
C VAL A 383 -5.29 -6.46 1.76
N CYS A 384 -4.66 -5.28 1.85
CA CYS A 384 -4.34 -4.74 3.16
C CYS A 384 -5.61 -4.68 3.99
N PRO A 385 -5.71 -5.44 5.09
CA PRO A 385 -6.93 -5.51 5.85
C PRO A 385 -7.33 -4.12 6.36
N ALA A 386 -6.35 -3.27 6.66
CA ALA A 386 -6.51 -1.89 7.08
C ALA A 386 -6.82 -0.90 5.93
N ALA A 387 -6.80 -1.28 4.66
CA ALA A 387 -6.98 -0.38 3.52
C ALA A 387 -8.28 0.43 3.60
N ARG A 388 -9.41 -0.25 3.82
CA ARG A 388 -10.73 0.39 3.90
C ARG A 388 -10.84 1.35 5.09
N PRO A 389 -10.55 0.94 6.35
CA PRO A 389 -10.65 1.86 7.46
C PRO A 389 -9.60 2.98 7.41
N PHE A 390 -8.39 2.73 6.87
CA PHE A 390 -7.38 3.76 6.66
C PHE A 390 -7.82 4.79 5.61
N ALA A 391 -8.34 4.34 4.46
CA ALA A 391 -8.87 5.23 3.43
C ALA A 391 -10.05 6.06 3.97
N ALA A 392 -10.95 5.46 4.77
CA ALA A 392 -12.03 6.19 5.41
C ALA A 392 -11.52 7.26 6.38
N PHE A 393 -10.48 6.94 7.17
CA PHE A 393 -9.82 7.88 8.07
C PHE A 393 -9.19 9.05 7.30
N CYS A 394 -8.38 8.77 6.27
CA CYS A 394 -7.75 9.79 5.44
C CYS A 394 -8.79 10.65 4.72
N ARG A 395 -9.86 10.05 4.17
CA ARG A 395 -10.93 10.77 3.46
C ARG A 395 -11.65 11.76 4.36
N ARG A 396 -11.69 11.51 5.67
CA ARG A 396 -12.29 12.41 6.65
C ARG A 396 -11.31 13.49 7.12
N TRP A 397 -10.12 13.09 7.54
CA TRP A 397 -9.23 13.98 8.30
C TRP A 397 -8.25 14.77 7.45
N LEU A 398 -7.79 14.21 6.31
CA LEU A 398 -6.88 14.94 5.42
C LEU A 398 -7.53 16.23 4.87
N PRO A 399 -8.77 16.21 4.35
CA PRO A 399 -9.46 17.44 3.94
C PRO A 399 -9.68 18.41 5.11
N TYR A 400 -10.08 17.88 6.28
CA TYR A 400 -10.33 18.66 7.48
C TYR A 400 -9.12 19.51 7.91
N PHE A 401 -7.93 18.91 7.94
CA PHE A 401 -6.70 19.61 8.32
C PHE A 401 -6.21 20.56 7.23
N PHE A 402 -6.46 20.24 5.97
CA PHE A 402 -6.10 21.09 4.83
C PHE A 402 -6.88 22.43 4.80
N GLU A 403 -8.17 22.41 5.14
CA GLU A 403 -8.99 23.64 5.19
C GLU A 403 -8.63 24.57 6.36
N ARG A 404 -8.31 23.99 7.51
CA ARG A 404 -8.02 24.74 8.74
C ARG A 404 -6.66 25.42 8.74
N TYR A 405 -5.76 25.01 7.86
CA TYR A 405 -4.54 25.76 7.56
C TYR A 405 -4.67 26.43 6.19
N PRO A 406 -5.39 27.57 6.08
CA PRO A 406 -5.27 28.42 4.92
C PRO A 406 -3.82 28.93 4.94
N GLY A 407 -3.04 28.59 3.92
CA GLY A 407 -1.65 29.01 3.81
C GLY A 407 -1.51 30.54 3.91
N PRO A 408 -0.27 31.06 3.95
CA PRO A 408 -0.04 32.49 3.95
C PRO A 408 -0.60 33.10 2.65
N GLY A 409 -1.82 33.67 2.66
CA GLY A 409 -2.31 34.41 1.50
C GLY A 409 -3.81 34.48 1.19
N ARG A 410 -4.72 33.73 1.84
CA ARG A 410 -6.17 33.99 1.64
C ARG A 410 -6.70 34.92 2.74
N PRO A 411 -6.98 36.21 2.45
CA PRO A 411 -7.74 37.02 3.38
C PRO A 411 -9.10 36.34 3.58
N ARG A 412 -9.44 36.05 4.83
CA ARG A 412 -10.79 35.65 5.22
C ARG A 412 -11.75 36.68 4.60
N ARG A 413 -12.54 36.30 3.60
CA ARG A 413 -13.77 37.02 3.27
C ARG A 413 -14.62 36.95 4.53
N ARG A 414 -14.54 38.00 5.36
CA ARG A 414 -15.48 38.22 6.45
C ARG A 414 -16.86 38.22 5.79
N SER A 415 -17.68 37.25 6.18
CA SER A 415 -19.13 37.27 5.99
C SER A 415 -19.63 38.67 6.34
N GLY A 416 -20.30 39.29 5.38
CA GLY A 416 -20.82 40.64 5.52
C GLY A 416 -21.68 40.77 6.77
N SER A 417 -21.38 41.77 7.57
CA SER A 417 -22.33 42.29 8.56
C SER A 417 -23.63 42.67 7.84
N PRO A 418 -24.80 42.38 8.41
CA PRO A 418 -26.06 42.82 7.81
C PRO A 418 -26.11 44.35 7.82
N PRO A 419 -26.66 45.00 6.78
CA PRO A 419 -26.77 46.45 6.76
C PRO A 419 -27.66 46.91 7.92
N ALA A 420 -27.14 47.86 8.69
CA ALA A 420 -27.88 48.54 9.74
C ALA A 420 -29.14 49.16 9.14
N ARG A 421 -30.30 48.82 9.72
CA ARG A 421 -31.57 49.50 9.48
C ARG A 421 -31.41 50.98 9.80
N THR A 422 -31.43 51.83 8.78
CA THR A 422 -31.69 53.25 8.94
C THR A 422 -33.14 53.43 9.39
N ALA A 423 -33.32 53.91 10.62
CA ALA A 423 -34.60 54.37 11.12
C ALA A 423 -35.03 55.59 10.29
N LYS A 424 -36.14 55.46 9.55
CA LYS A 424 -36.91 56.61 9.09
C LYS A 424 -37.63 57.19 10.30
N ALA A 425 -37.28 58.40 10.68
CA ALA A 425 -38.17 59.31 11.39
C ALA A 425 -38.46 60.47 10.46
N GLY A 426 -39.73 60.79 10.33
CA GLY A 426 -40.24 62.03 9.76
C GLY A 426 -41.74 62.07 10.01
N PRO A 427 -42.41 63.18 9.71
CA PRO A 427 -41.99 64.57 9.95
C PRO A 427 -42.17 65.02 11.41
#